data_AF-A0A3A1WRG7-F1
#
_entry.id   AF-A0A3A1WRG7-F1
#
_cell.length_a   1.000
_cell.length_b   1.000
_cell.length_c   1.000
_cell.angle_alpha   90.00
_cell.angle_beta   90.00
_cell.angle_gamma   90.00
#
_symmetry.space_group_name_H-M   'P 1'
#
loop_
_entity.id
_entity.type
_entity.pdbx_description
1 polymer ?
#
loop_
_entity_poly.entity_id
_entity_poly.type
_entity_poly.pdbx_seq_one_letter_code
_entity_poly.pdbx_strand_id
1 'polypeptide(L)'
;MFRATVNLLRRWELTDDQAATLLDLPIRTYARWKAGEQGRIDRDTRARLSNLMGIHKALRIIFREAERGYRWIRAANDSFGGRSALDVMLGGELTDLMRVRRLLDAERGGW
;
A
#
# COMPACT_ATOMS: atom_id res chain seq x y z
N MET A 1 -0.75 -9.72 9.83
CA MET A 1 -0.90 -8.56 8.92
C MET A 1 0.42 -8.18 8.25
N PHE A 2 1.51 -7.88 8.99
CA PHE A 2 2.78 -7.45 8.39
C PHE A 2 3.33 -8.38 7.28
N ARG A 3 3.44 -9.70 7.52
CA ARG A 3 3.89 -10.66 6.49
C ARG A 3 3.06 -10.62 5.19
N ALA A 4 1.74 -10.50 5.30
CA ALA A 4 0.85 -10.40 4.15
C ALA A 4 1.10 -9.08 3.39
N THR A 5 1.30 -7.98 4.11
CA THR A 5 1.67 -6.70 3.52
C THR A 5 3.03 -6.76 2.82
N VAL A 6 4.07 -7.36 3.42
CA VAL A 6 5.36 -7.57 2.74
C VAL A 6 5.19 -8.34 1.42
N ASN A 7 4.37 -9.39 1.41
CA ASN A 7 4.07 -10.12 0.17
C ASN A 7 3.34 -9.27 -0.86
N LEU A 8 2.41 -8.41 -0.43
CA LEU A 8 1.73 -7.44 -1.30
C LEU A 8 2.72 -6.44 -1.90
N LEU A 9 3.57 -5.83 -1.08
CA LEU A 9 4.56 -4.84 -1.53
C LEU A 9 5.53 -5.45 -2.54
N ARG A 10 5.90 -6.73 -2.37
CA ARG A 10 6.67 -7.48 -3.38
C ARG A 10 5.93 -7.65 -4.71
N ARG A 11 4.62 -7.94 -4.68
CA ARG A 11 3.79 -8.04 -5.89
C ARG A 11 3.57 -6.70 -6.58
N TRP A 12 3.66 -5.61 -5.83
CA TRP A 12 3.72 -4.25 -6.38
C TRP A 12 5.15 -3.86 -6.80
N GLU A 13 6.12 -4.76 -6.67
CA GLU A 13 7.52 -4.60 -7.07
C GLU A 13 8.23 -3.43 -6.34
N LEU A 14 7.81 -3.12 -5.11
CA LEU A 14 8.40 -2.03 -4.32
C LEU A 14 9.80 -2.39 -3.85
N THR A 15 10.66 -1.37 -3.85
CA THR A 15 11.96 -1.41 -3.16
C THR A 15 11.78 -1.41 -1.64
N ASP A 16 12.83 -1.79 -0.91
CA ASP A 16 12.78 -1.79 0.55
C ASP A 16 12.67 -0.37 1.12
N ASP A 17 13.25 0.64 0.47
CA ASP A 17 13.08 2.05 0.82
C ASP A 17 11.62 2.51 0.67
N GLN A 18 11.00 2.20 -0.48
CA GLN A 18 9.58 2.50 -0.70
C GLN A 18 8.70 1.81 0.35
N ALA A 19 8.95 0.53 0.62
CA ALA A 19 8.20 -0.23 1.60
C ALA A 19 8.37 0.34 3.03
N ALA A 20 9.58 0.78 3.37
CA ALA A 20 9.88 1.45 4.63
C ALA A 20 9.14 2.79 4.75
N THR A 21 9.12 3.60 3.68
CA THR A 21 8.32 4.84 3.61
C THR A 21 6.84 4.59 3.84
N LEU A 22 6.23 3.60 3.15
CA LEU A 22 4.79 3.32 3.30
C LEU A 22 4.41 2.87 4.71
N LEU A 23 5.34 2.24 5.43
CA LEU A 23 5.13 1.76 6.79
C LEU A 23 5.64 2.72 7.87
N ASP A 24 6.26 3.84 7.47
CA ASP A 24 6.91 4.80 8.37
C ASP A 24 7.89 4.13 9.34
N LEU A 25 8.72 3.26 8.77
CA LEU A 25 9.76 2.55 9.50
C LEU A 25 11.13 3.01 9.01
N PRO A 26 12.13 3.12 9.92
CA PRO A 26 13.51 3.19 9.49
C PRO A 26 13.84 1.97 8.61
N ILE A 27 14.59 2.18 7.53
CA ILE A 27 14.94 1.12 6.57
C ILE A 27 15.57 -0.12 7.24
N ARG A 28 16.42 0.10 8.25
CA ARG A 28 17.02 -0.98 9.06
C ARG A 28 15.98 -1.79 9.83
N THR A 29 14.97 -1.12 10.39
CA THR A 29 13.86 -1.78 11.10
C THR A 29 13.02 -2.60 10.13
N TYR A 30 12.69 -2.03 8.96
CA TYR A 30 11.95 -2.76 7.93
C TYR A 30 12.70 -4.02 7.47
N ALA A 31 14.01 -3.91 7.16
CA ALA A 31 14.85 -5.02 6.75
C ALA A 31 14.88 -6.14 7.80
N ARG A 32 15.10 -5.79 9.07
CA ARG A 32 15.09 -6.75 10.19
C ARG A 32 13.73 -7.45 10.33
N TRP A 33 12.63 -6.70 10.25
CA TRP A 33 11.28 -7.28 10.34
C TRP A 33 10.98 -8.20 9.15
N LYS A 34 11.42 -7.82 7.95
CA LYS A 34 11.31 -8.63 6.72
C LYS A 34 12.12 -9.94 6.82
N ALA A 35 13.24 -9.94 7.55
CA ALA A 35 14.05 -11.12 7.85
C ALA A 35 13.43 -12.06 8.92
N GLY A 36 12.31 -11.68 9.53
CA GLY A 36 11.58 -12.50 10.50
C GLY A 36 11.69 -12.03 11.95
N GLU A 37 12.57 -11.07 12.22
CA GLU A 37 12.76 -10.46 13.55
C GLU A 37 11.80 -9.28 13.76
N GLN A 38 10.51 -9.54 13.57
CA GLN A 38 9.47 -8.52 13.71
C GLN A 38 9.30 -8.13 15.18
N GLY A 39 9.42 -6.84 15.47
CA GLY A 39 9.16 -6.26 16.78
C GLY A 39 7.69 -5.96 17.05
N ARG A 40 7.47 -5.12 18.07
CA ARG A 40 6.14 -4.62 18.42
C ARG A 40 5.58 -3.71 17.32
N ILE A 41 4.36 -4.00 16.90
CA ILE A 41 3.57 -3.14 16.00
C ILE A 41 2.80 -2.12 16.86
N ASP A 42 3.12 -0.85 16.71
CA ASP A 42 2.40 0.24 17.35
C ASP A 42 1.08 0.58 16.63
N ARG A 43 0.41 1.63 17.10
CA ARG A 43 -0.89 2.04 16.56
C ARG A 43 -0.77 2.55 15.12
N ASP A 44 0.27 3.33 14.83
CA ASP A 44 0.46 3.93 13.52
C ASP A 44 0.80 2.88 12.46
N THR A 45 1.81 2.04 12.74
CA THR A 45 2.18 0.90 11.88
C THR A 45 0.96 0.02 11.61
N ARG A 46 0.14 -0.26 12.63
CA ARG A 46 -1.11 -1.04 12.45
C ARG A 46 -2.10 -0.35 11.52
N ALA A 47 -2.25 0.97 11.62
CA ALA A 47 -3.13 1.74 10.74
C ALA A 47 -2.63 1.72 9.28
N ARG A 48 -1.32 1.88 9.07
CA ARG A 48 -0.69 1.77 7.74
C ARG A 48 -0.88 0.39 7.12
N LEU A 49 -0.61 -0.68 7.89
CA LEU A 49 -0.87 -2.07 7.48
C LEU A 49 -2.34 -2.28 7.09
N SER A 50 -3.27 -1.76 7.90
CA SER A 50 -4.71 -1.85 7.63
C SER A 50 -5.11 -1.14 6.33
N ASN A 51 -4.58 0.06 6.08
CA ASN A 51 -4.87 0.79 4.85
C ASN A 51 -4.30 0.10 3.61
N LEU A 52 -3.06 -0.40 3.66
CA LEU A 52 -2.46 -1.15 2.54
C LEU A 52 -3.25 -2.41 2.21
N MET A 53 -3.68 -3.16 3.23
CA MET A 53 -4.53 -4.33 3.02
C MET A 53 -5.94 -3.95 2.52
N GLY A 54 -6.48 -2.81 2.95
CA GLY A 54 -7.74 -2.26 2.45
C GLY A 54 -7.67 -1.91 0.96
N ILE A 55 -6.59 -1.24 0.53
CA ILE A 55 -6.30 -0.92 -0.88
C ILE A 55 -6.22 -2.22 -1.70
N HIS A 56 -5.47 -3.21 -1.22
CA HIS A 56 -5.38 -4.50 -1.90
C HIS A 56 -6.76 -5.17 -2.05
N LYS A 57 -7.57 -5.19 -0.98
CA LYS A 57 -8.91 -5.76 -1.01
C LYS A 57 -9.79 -5.05 -2.03
N ALA A 58 -9.78 -3.72 -2.06
CA ALA A 58 -10.58 -2.93 -3.00
C ALA A 58 -10.17 -3.22 -4.45
N LEU A 59 -8.87 -3.27 -4.74
CA LEU A 59 -8.37 -3.64 -6.07
C LEU A 59 -8.77 -5.06 -6.48
N ARG A 60 -8.83 -6.02 -5.55
CA ARG A 60 -9.29 -7.38 -5.84
C ARG A 60 -10.78 -7.48 -6.13
N ILE A 61 -11.56 -6.48 -5.73
CA ILE A 61 -13.00 -6.37 -6.07
C ILE A 61 -13.15 -5.70 -7.44
N ILE A 62 -12.42 -4.60 -7.68
CA ILE A 62 -12.50 -3.82 -8.92
C ILE A 62 -11.95 -4.62 -10.12
N PHE A 63 -10.82 -5.32 -9.93
CA PHE A 63 -10.16 -6.06 -11.00
C PHE A 63 -10.36 -7.57 -10.87
N ARG A 64 -10.98 -8.18 -11.90
CA ARG A 64 -11.13 -9.63 -12.01
C ARG A 64 -9.77 -10.35 -11.95
N GLU A 65 -8.79 -9.83 -12.67
CA GLU A 65 -7.40 -10.32 -12.67
C GLU A 65 -6.54 -9.54 -11.68
N ALA A 66 -5.92 -10.23 -10.73
CA ALA A 66 -5.11 -9.61 -9.67
C ALA A 66 -3.98 -8.73 -10.23
N GLU A 67 -3.30 -9.22 -11.26
CA GLU A 67 -2.16 -8.56 -11.88
C GLU A 67 -2.52 -7.19 -12.48
N ARG A 68 -3.75 -7.01 -12.95
CA ARG A 68 -4.22 -5.69 -13.41
C ARG A 68 -4.29 -4.70 -12.25
N GLY A 69 -4.75 -5.13 -11.08
CA GLY A 69 -4.76 -4.30 -9.88
C GLY A 69 -3.35 -3.96 -9.39
N TYR A 70 -2.39 -4.87 -9.51
CA TYR A 70 -1.00 -4.59 -9.16
C TYR A 70 -0.35 -3.59 -10.12
N ARG A 71 -0.57 -3.75 -11.43
CA ARG A 71 -0.10 -2.76 -12.42
C ARG A 71 -0.75 -1.39 -12.25
N TRP A 72 -2.04 -1.35 -11.90
CA TRP A 72 -2.77 -0.08 -11.69
C TRP A 72 -2.12 0.79 -10.60
N ILE A 73 -1.55 0.19 -9.54
CA ILE A 73 -0.87 0.94 -8.48
C ILE A 73 0.26 1.83 -9.02
N ARG A 74 0.94 1.38 -10.08
CA ARG A 74 2.08 2.05 -10.70
C ARG A 74 1.73 2.85 -11.95
N ALA A 75 0.53 2.65 -12.50
CA ALA A 75 0.10 3.35 -13.70
C ALA A 75 -0.25 4.81 -13.39
N ALA A 76 0.03 5.70 -14.33
CA ALA A 76 -0.46 7.08 -14.28
C ALA A 76 -2.00 7.08 -14.14
N ASN A 77 -2.51 7.99 -13.32
CA ASN A 77 -3.93 8.05 -12.99
C ASN A 77 -4.42 9.50 -12.95
N ASP A 78 -5.45 9.79 -13.73
CA ASP A 78 -6.02 11.13 -13.87
C ASP A 78 -6.66 11.63 -12.57
N SER A 79 -7.22 10.73 -11.75
CA SER A 79 -7.74 11.06 -10.41
C SER A 79 -6.65 11.55 -9.45
N PHE A 80 -5.37 11.34 -9.79
CA PHE A 80 -4.21 11.84 -9.05
C PHE A 80 -3.40 12.89 -9.82
N GLY A 81 -3.99 13.49 -10.87
CA GLY A 81 -3.34 14.51 -11.69
C GLY A 81 -2.19 13.95 -12.53
N GLY A 82 -2.36 12.75 -13.08
CA GLY A 82 -1.35 12.07 -13.91
C GLY A 82 -0.29 11.30 -13.13
N ARG A 83 -0.25 11.42 -11.80
CA ARG A 83 0.61 10.62 -10.94
C ARG A 83 0.03 9.22 -10.71
N SER A 84 0.88 8.26 -10.35
CA SER A 84 0.39 6.94 -9.95
C SER A 84 -0.15 6.93 -8.53
N ALA A 85 -0.93 5.90 -8.18
CA ALA A 85 -1.36 5.70 -6.80
C ALA A 85 -0.15 5.48 -5.87
N LEU A 86 0.89 4.80 -6.35
CA LEU A 86 2.15 4.61 -5.64
C LEU A 86 2.83 5.95 -5.34
N ASP A 87 2.92 6.86 -6.29
CA ASP A 87 3.54 8.18 -6.09
C ASP A 87 2.81 8.99 -5.01
N VAL A 88 1.48 8.89 -4.96
CA VAL A 88 0.68 9.49 -3.89
C VAL A 88 1.02 8.85 -2.55
N MET A 89 0.99 7.52 -2.46
CA MET A 89 1.30 6.81 -1.21
C MET A 89 2.72 7.06 -0.69
N LEU A 90 3.68 7.26 -1.59
CA LEU A 90 5.07 7.57 -1.26
C LEU A 90 5.29 8.99 -0.76
N GLY A 91 4.24 9.82 -0.66
CA GLY A 91 4.25 11.01 0.19
C GLY A 91 4.58 10.70 1.65
N GLY A 92 4.33 9.46 2.10
CA GLY A 92 4.78 8.94 3.39
C GLY A 92 3.80 9.19 4.54
N GLU A 93 2.83 10.08 4.37
CA GLU A 93 1.83 10.37 5.38
C GLU A 93 0.74 9.28 5.41
N LEU A 94 0.21 8.99 6.60
CA LEU A 94 -0.92 8.06 6.74
C LEU A 94 -2.13 8.52 5.90
N THR A 95 -2.32 9.84 5.77
CA THR A 95 -3.40 10.46 5.00
C THR A 95 -3.26 10.19 3.49
N ASP A 96 -2.05 9.96 2.97
CA ASP A 96 -1.84 9.59 1.57
C ASP A 96 -2.36 8.18 1.27
N LEU A 97 -2.09 7.22 2.17
CA LEU A 97 -2.67 5.88 2.11
C LEU A 97 -4.20 5.93 2.19
N MET A 98 -4.72 6.77 3.10
CA MET A 98 -6.17 6.94 3.27
C MET A 98 -6.84 7.56 2.05
N ARG A 99 -6.16 8.48 1.36
CA ARG A 99 -6.66 9.09 0.12
C ARG A 99 -6.85 8.05 -0.97
N VAL A 100 -5.84 7.23 -1.24
CA VAL A 100 -5.93 6.16 -2.25
C VAL A 100 -7.00 5.14 -1.87
N ARG A 101 -7.05 4.74 -0.60
CA ARG A 101 -8.09 3.82 -0.10
C ARG A 101 -9.50 4.37 -0.31
N ARG A 102 -9.75 5.63 0.06
CA ARG A 102 -11.07 6.26 -0.07
C ARG A 102 -11.52 6.35 -1.53
N LEU A 103 -10.62 6.67 -2.45
CA LEU A 103 -10.92 6.67 -3.87
C LEU A 103 -11.41 5.27 -4.31
N LEU A 104 -10.63 4.23 -4.03
CA LEU A 104 -10.98 2.85 -4.39
C LEU A 104 -12.26 2.36 -3.69
N ASP A 105 -12.49 2.80 -2.45
CA ASP A 105 -13.72 2.50 -1.71
C ASP A 105 -14.96 3.19 -2.32
N ALA A 106 -14.80 4.37 -2.93
CA ALA A 106 -15.87 5.05 -3.65
C ALA A 106 -16.18 4.37 -4.99
N GLU A 107 -15.14 4.00 -5.75
CA GLU A 107 -15.27 3.30 -7.04
C GLU A 107 -16.03 1.97 -6.92
N ARG A 108 -15.82 1.22 -5.82
CA ARG A 108 -16.57 -0.02 -5.57
C ARG A 108 -18.01 0.20 -5.08
N GLY A 109 -18.34 1.39 -4.56
CA GLY A 109 -19.65 1.70 -3.98
C GLY A 109 -20.62 2.35 -4.97
N GLY A 110 -20.18 2.64 -6.19
CA GLY A 110 -20.96 3.30 -7.24
C GLY A 110 -21.74 2.35 -8.17
N TRP A 111 -22.01 1.11 -7.76
CA TRP A 111 -22.80 0.13 -8.51
C TRP A 111 -23.98 -0.37 -7.68
#